data_AF-A0A9P8XUV7-F1
#
_entry.id   AF-A0A9P8XUV7-F1
#
_cell.length_a   1.000
_cell.length_b   1.000
_cell.length_c   1.000
_cell.angle_alpha   90.00
_cell.angle_beta   90.00
_cell.angle_gamma   90.00
#
_symmetry.space_group_name_H-M   'P 1'
#
loop_
_entity.id
_entity.type
_entity.pdbx_description
1 polymer ?
#
loop_
_entity_poly.entity_id
_entity_poly.type
_entity_poly.pdbx_seq_one_letter_code
_entity_poly.pdbx_strand_id
1 'polypeptide(L)'
;MVATVRLGLIASVLGAVACEAALLPNGQGAGQAVLGHAAPTQSSQLAGSTETSSSTTTSRHEWSDLAGYITSFMEEWHITGLSIAIKDGQRNESWAEGFGFADRDTMEPMTPHTMTFTGSTTKSFTAAALSLLVDNSTDYSGITWTTPISSLLPEDFILSDDWATRHITVEDALTHRTGLPSHDMAWVRTTRDLVRGLRYLPFSAEPRTVFQYSNKMYGVLGYLIAKLTELKVGEVFHKYLWQPMGMHETFFGYPDALASGVPLAKCYHWSETLGRHVKVPYELDPADAAAGDVVSNVLDYTTYLQTMIAEGGPISASGHHEIKQPRILAKLAQPPFTGPVFYSLGWFASFFRGEQVWWHTGQTSDFLSIMIMVPARQISVVVLVNQGEPAFEAVAYRALYELFDVPREERVDFDTKMKENKKAKKEVVRSCPKRAYSSLPKTALPPALPFSSYDGTYENPGYGQVKLTLDCEDAASALWHSRFSSPSSSTTDEHKSTCKLLLSRRDDAYPHVLVDLEHQSGEYWLGWLRYGEWQDPQNPLTCVRAEFHIGSDGEVAQLGIDLRLEGEDKPLVWYQRTTG
;
A
#
# COMPACT_ATOMS: atom_id res chain seq x y z
N MET A 1 24.94 5.18 -27.69
CA MET A 1 23.87 4.25 -27.30
C MET A 1 24.01 3.99 -25.82
N VAL A 2 23.39 4.84 -25.00
CA VAL A 2 23.39 4.72 -23.53
C VAL A 2 21.91 4.69 -23.16
N ALA A 3 21.40 3.51 -22.81
CA ALA A 3 20.02 3.31 -22.40
C ALA A 3 19.87 3.74 -20.94
N THR A 4 19.08 4.78 -20.71
CA THR A 4 18.77 5.30 -19.38
C THR A 4 17.82 4.34 -18.66
N VAL A 5 18.35 3.57 -17.71
CA VAL A 5 17.59 2.69 -16.81
C VAL A 5 16.85 3.58 -15.80
N ARG A 6 15.51 3.62 -15.85
CA ARG A 6 14.67 4.22 -14.81
C ARG A 6 14.29 3.14 -13.79
N LEU A 7 14.79 3.28 -12.57
CA LEU A 7 14.36 2.53 -11.39
C LEU A 7 13.18 3.26 -10.70
N GLY A 8 12.21 2.50 -10.18
CA GLY A 8 11.16 3.04 -9.29
C GLY A 8 10.44 1.92 -8.52
N LEU A 9 10.67 1.89 -7.20
CA LEU A 9 10.03 1.00 -6.22
C LEU A 9 8.65 1.52 -5.78
N ILE A 10 7.81 0.57 -5.37
CA ILE A 10 6.43 0.74 -4.89
C ILE A 10 6.39 0.68 -3.35
N ALA A 11 5.60 1.58 -2.76
CA ALA A 11 4.83 1.34 -1.53
C ALA A 11 3.56 2.22 -1.56
N SER A 12 2.39 1.56 -1.49
CA SER A 12 1.01 2.08 -1.40
C SER A 12 0.85 3.00 -0.18
N VAL A 13 0.22 4.18 -0.20
CA VAL A 13 -1.15 4.53 -0.66
C VAL A 13 -1.15 5.61 -1.77
N LEU A 14 0.02 6.05 -2.21
CA LEU A 14 0.20 6.95 -3.37
C LEU A 14 1.43 6.58 -4.22
N GLY A 15 2.07 5.44 -3.95
CA GLY A 15 3.24 4.96 -4.71
C GLY A 15 2.92 4.10 -5.94
N ALA A 16 1.64 3.95 -6.31
CA ALA A 16 1.21 3.20 -7.48
C ALA A 16 0.91 4.10 -8.71
N VAL A 17 1.38 5.35 -8.71
CA VAL A 17 1.09 6.31 -9.78
C VAL A 17 2.26 6.42 -10.76
N ALA A 18 1.97 5.99 -11.99
CA ALA A 18 2.62 6.29 -13.26
C ALA A 18 3.95 5.57 -13.62
N CYS A 19 3.85 4.60 -14.55
CA CYS A 19 4.09 4.89 -15.98
C CYS A 19 3.64 3.71 -16.87
N GLU A 20 2.51 3.83 -17.58
CA GLU A 20 2.26 3.04 -18.80
C GLU A 20 2.65 3.88 -20.01
N ALA A 21 3.62 3.38 -20.78
CA ALA A 21 4.05 3.99 -22.03
C ALA A 21 3.07 3.64 -23.16
N ALA A 22 2.69 4.67 -23.93
CA ALA A 22 1.97 4.55 -25.19
C ALA A 22 2.77 3.71 -26.21
N LEU A 23 2.09 2.75 -26.84
CA LEU A 23 2.55 2.04 -28.04
C LEU A 23 2.27 2.90 -29.29
N LEU A 24 3.16 2.81 -30.31
CA LEU A 24 2.92 2.69 -31.77
C LEU A 24 4.24 3.01 -32.56
N PRO A 25 4.41 2.63 -33.86
CA PRO A 25 4.97 1.34 -34.32
C PRO A 25 6.19 1.46 -35.27
N ASN A 26 6.69 0.29 -35.72
CA ASN A 26 7.68 0.00 -36.79
C ASN A 26 9.16 -0.06 -36.36
N GLY A 27 9.98 -1.03 -36.77
CA GLY A 27 9.79 -2.17 -37.68
C GLY A 27 11.07 -3.03 -37.76
N GLN A 28 10.86 -4.27 -38.23
CA GLN A 28 11.77 -5.21 -38.92
C GLN A 28 13.24 -5.37 -38.47
N GLY A 29 13.61 -6.62 -38.15
CA GLY A 29 15.00 -7.09 -38.17
C GLY A 29 15.12 -8.54 -37.73
N ALA A 30 15.07 -9.46 -38.69
CA ALA A 30 15.22 -10.90 -38.51
C ALA A 30 16.62 -11.31 -38.02
N GLY A 31 16.72 -12.41 -37.26
CA GLY A 31 17.98 -13.06 -36.93
C GLY A 31 17.78 -14.35 -36.14
N GLN A 32 17.76 -15.48 -36.86
CA GLN A 32 17.75 -16.85 -36.33
C GLN A 32 19.09 -17.24 -35.68
N ALA A 33 19.06 -18.02 -34.59
CA ALA A 33 20.05 -19.04 -34.23
C ALA A 33 19.45 -19.91 -33.10
N VAL A 34 18.87 -21.08 -33.40
CA VAL A 34 19.48 -22.43 -33.43
C VAL A 34 19.86 -22.98 -32.05
N LEU A 35 19.11 -24.02 -31.69
CA LEU A 35 19.26 -24.94 -30.56
C LEU A 35 20.58 -25.72 -30.60
N GLY A 36 21.12 -26.03 -29.41
CA GLY A 36 22.16 -27.04 -29.22
C GLY A 36 22.07 -27.67 -27.84
N HIS A 37 21.34 -28.78 -27.74
CA HIS A 37 21.43 -29.74 -26.62
C HIS A 37 22.72 -30.56 -26.75
N ALA A 38 23.40 -30.83 -25.64
CA ALA A 38 23.92 -32.17 -25.30
C ALA A 38 24.69 -32.15 -23.96
N ALA A 39 24.16 -32.88 -22.97
CA ALA A 39 24.99 -33.67 -22.06
C ALA A 39 25.29 -35.04 -22.74
N PRO A 40 26.28 -35.84 -22.31
CA PRO A 40 26.03 -36.71 -21.15
C PRO A 40 27.27 -37.15 -20.31
N THR A 41 26.97 -37.56 -19.06
CA THR A 41 27.53 -38.65 -18.21
C THR A 41 29.00 -39.11 -18.36
N GLN A 42 29.74 -39.36 -17.26
CA GLN A 42 29.68 -40.57 -16.41
C GLN A 42 30.74 -40.60 -15.27
N SER A 43 30.36 -41.35 -14.23
CA SER A 43 30.92 -41.84 -12.96
C SER A 43 32.41 -42.21 -12.72
N SER A 44 32.68 -42.34 -11.40
CA SER A 44 33.66 -43.17 -10.64
C SER A 44 35.00 -42.47 -10.30
N GLN A 45 35.64 -42.63 -9.13
CA GLN A 45 35.59 -43.67 -8.09
C GLN A 45 36.28 -43.14 -6.79
N LEU A 46 35.99 -43.79 -5.65
CA LEU A 46 36.50 -43.52 -4.31
C LEU A 46 38.03 -43.69 -4.15
N ALA A 47 38.63 -42.87 -3.28
CA ALA A 47 39.74 -43.26 -2.41
C ALA A 47 39.67 -42.46 -1.10
N GLY A 48 39.72 -43.15 0.04
CA GLY A 48 39.57 -42.57 1.36
C GLY A 48 40.86 -41.96 1.91
N SER A 49 40.68 -40.96 2.77
CA SER A 49 41.63 -40.58 3.80
C SER A 49 40.83 -40.11 5.02
N THR A 50 40.95 -40.88 6.09
CA THR A 50 40.47 -40.53 7.43
C THR A 50 41.26 -39.33 7.95
N GLU A 51 40.64 -38.15 7.90
CA GLU A 51 41.01 -37.02 8.74
C GLU A 51 39.86 -36.74 9.70
N THR A 52 40.15 -36.92 10.99
CA THR A 52 39.36 -36.42 12.11
C THR A 52 39.24 -34.90 12.00
N SER A 53 38.21 -34.41 11.32
CA SER A 53 37.82 -33.01 11.37
C SER A 53 36.98 -32.78 12.62
N SER A 54 37.52 -31.95 13.49
CA SER A 54 36.85 -31.29 14.60
C SER A 54 35.41 -30.91 14.27
N SER A 55 34.52 -31.15 15.24
CA SER A 55 33.14 -30.69 15.29
C SER A 55 32.93 -29.34 14.60
N THR A 56 32.16 -29.34 13.50
CA THR A 56 31.46 -28.16 13.02
C THR A 56 30.51 -27.70 14.09
N THR A 57 30.95 -26.75 14.91
CA THR A 57 30.05 -25.86 15.65
C THR A 57 29.27 -25.10 14.59
N THR A 58 28.02 -25.48 14.33
CA THR A 58 27.08 -24.62 13.63
C THR A 58 27.12 -23.27 14.33
N SER A 59 27.68 -22.25 13.68
CA SER A 59 27.73 -20.90 14.23
C SER A 59 26.30 -20.47 14.44
N ARG A 60 25.92 -20.31 15.71
CA ARG A 60 24.62 -19.74 16.04
C ARG A 60 24.63 -18.29 15.54
N HIS A 61 23.62 -17.84 14.80
CA HIS A 61 23.58 -16.43 14.41
C HIS A 61 23.47 -15.58 15.67
N GLU A 62 24.52 -14.83 16.00
CA GLU A 62 24.43 -13.81 17.03
C GLU A 62 23.71 -12.60 16.44
N TRP A 63 22.45 -12.41 16.82
CA TRP A 63 21.61 -11.29 16.35
C TRP A 63 22.07 -9.92 16.87
N SER A 64 23.19 -9.85 17.60
CA SER A 64 23.75 -8.63 18.18
C SER A 64 24.16 -7.59 17.11
N ASP A 65 24.76 -8.03 15.99
CA ASP A 65 25.08 -7.13 14.86
C ASP A 65 23.79 -6.56 14.23
N LEU A 66 22.75 -7.39 14.10
CA LEU A 66 21.46 -6.96 13.58
C LEU A 66 20.74 -6.00 14.53
N ALA A 67 20.74 -6.28 15.84
CA ALA A 67 20.17 -5.41 16.86
C ALA A 67 20.88 -4.05 16.90
N GLY A 68 22.22 -4.04 16.80
CA GLY A 68 23.02 -2.82 16.68
C GLY A 68 22.66 -2.03 15.42
N TYR A 69 22.57 -2.71 14.27
CA TYR A 69 22.12 -2.08 13.02
C TYR A 69 20.72 -1.48 13.15
N ILE A 70 19.75 -2.20 13.72
CA ILE A 70 18.38 -1.70 13.90
C ILE A 70 18.37 -0.44 14.76
N THR A 71 19.12 -0.44 15.86
CA THR A 71 19.22 0.73 16.75
C THR A 71 19.74 1.96 16.01
N SER A 72 20.86 1.84 15.28
CA SER A 72 21.41 2.94 14.49
C SER A 72 20.48 3.37 13.35
N PHE A 73 19.82 2.41 12.70
CA PHE A 73 18.85 2.67 11.63
C PHE A 73 17.64 3.46 12.14
N MET A 74 17.11 3.10 13.31
CA MET A 74 15.99 3.82 13.93
C MET A 74 16.36 5.25 14.31
N GLU A 75 17.59 5.48 14.80
CA GLU A 75 18.08 6.83 15.09
C GLU A 75 18.17 7.69 13.82
N GLU A 76 18.75 7.14 12.76
CA GLU A 76 18.95 7.81 11.48
C GLU A 76 17.63 8.17 10.78
N TRP A 77 16.66 7.26 10.83
CA TRP A 77 15.35 7.41 10.19
C TRP A 77 14.26 7.92 11.15
N HIS A 78 14.66 8.29 12.37
CA HIS A 78 13.78 8.78 13.42
C HIS A 78 12.60 7.84 13.72
N ILE A 79 12.77 6.53 13.64
CA ILE A 79 11.68 5.58 13.88
C ILE A 79 11.36 5.51 15.38
N THR A 80 10.08 5.69 15.74
CA THR A 80 9.63 5.70 17.14
C THR A 80 9.76 4.34 17.82
N GLY A 81 9.24 3.29 17.18
CA GLY A 81 9.25 1.93 17.71
C GLY A 81 9.14 0.90 16.59
N LEU A 82 9.84 -0.21 16.77
CA LEU A 82 9.91 -1.31 15.81
C LEU A 82 9.96 -2.63 16.57
N SER A 83 9.22 -3.64 16.13
CA SER A 83 9.40 -5.02 16.56
C SER A 83 9.75 -5.91 15.37
N ILE A 84 10.58 -6.92 15.63
CA ILE A 84 11.01 -7.91 14.64
C ILE A 84 10.90 -9.31 15.23
N ALA A 85 10.54 -10.28 14.38
CA ALA A 85 10.73 -11.69 14.66
C ALA A 85 11.32 -12.42 13.45
N ILE A 86 12.26 -13.32 13.71
CA ILE A 86 12.96 -14.14 12.74
C ILE A 86 12.87 -15.60 13.20
N LYS A 87 12.57 -16.50 12.28
CA LYS A 87 12.67 -17.95 12.47
C LYS A 87 13.46 -18.56 11.32
N ASP A 88 14.48 -19.34 11.64
CA ASP A 88 15.18 -20.23 10.72
C ASP A 88 14.93 -21.67 11.18
N GLY A 89 14.03 -22.36 10.47
CA GLY A 89 13.66 -23.73 10.79
C GLY A 89 14.77 -24.74 10.51
N GLN A 90 15.67 -24.48 9.55
CA GLN A 90 16.77 -25.39 9.22
C GLN A 90 17.88 -25.33 10.27
N ARG A 91 18.16 -24.15 10.82
CA ARG A 91 19.13 -23.93 11.91
C ARG A 91 18.52 -24.11 13.30
N ASN A 92 17.19 -24.25 13.37
CA ASN A 92 16.42 -24.27 14.62
C ASN A 92 16.67 -23.02 15.49
N GLU A 93 16.72 -21.86 14.84
CA GLU A 93 16.97 -20.57 15.48
C GLU A 93 15.72 -19.71 15.44
N SER A 94 15.51 -18.94 16.50
CA SER A 94 14.44 -17.95 16.58
C SER A 94 14.90 -16.76 17.39
N TRP A 95 14.53 -15.57 16.95
CA TRP A 95 14.77 -14.33 17.68
C TRP A 95 13.60 -13.39 17.47
N ALA A 96 13.17 -12.73 18.55
CA ALA A 96 12.16 -11.71 18.49
C ALA A 96 12.52 -10.61 19.49
N GLU A 97 12.46 -9.36 19.05
CA GLU A 97 12.87 -8.22 19.85
C GLU A 97 12.05 -6.97 19.50
N GLY A 98 11.86 -6.10 20.48
CA GLY A 98 11.26 -4.78 20.32
C GLY A 98 12.28 -3.70 20.61
N PHE A 99 12.24 -2.62 19.83
CA PHE A 99 13.16 -1.50 19.87
C PHE A 99 12.36 -0.20 19.96
N GLY A 100 12.85 0.78 20.73
CA GLY A 100 12.17 2.06 20.91
C GLY A 100 10.88 1.94 21.73
N PHE A 101 9.85 2.70 21.34
CA PHE A 101 8.65 2.89 22.16
C PHE A 101 7.35 2.49 21.44
N ALA A 102 6.51 1.73 22.15
CA ALA A 102 5.12 1.48 21.77
C ALA A 102 4.27 2.75 21.93
N ASP A 103 4.50 3.48 23.02
CA ASP A 103 3.93 4.81 23.28
C ASP A 103 5.07 5.73 23.73
N ARG A 104 5.37 6.71 22.88
CA ARG A 104 6.46 7.68 23.04
C ARG A 104 6.13 8.78 24.06
N ASP A 105 4.86 8.95 24.41
CA ASP A 105 4.42 9.96 25.37
C ASP A 105 4.58 9.43 26.81
N THR A 106 4.31 8.13 27.00
CA THR A 106 4.48 7.42 28.28
C THR A 106 5.83 6.72 28.41
N MET A 107 6.63 6.69 27.34
CA MET A 107 7.89 5.96 27.24
C MET A 107 7.71 4.44 27.44
N GLU A 108 6.54 3.92 27.08
CA GLU A 108 6.27 2.49 27.11
C GLU A 108 7.11 1.79 26.03
N PRO A 109 7.92 0.77 26.38
CA PRO A 109 8.82 0.13 25.44
C PRO A 109 8.05 -0.66 24.39
N MET A 110 8.55 -0.65 23.16
CA MET A 110 8.11 -1.60 22.14
C MET A 110 8.60 -3.01 22.51
N THR A 111 7.75 -4.01 22.40
CA THR A 111 8.08 -5.42 22.71
C THR A 111 7.63 -6.34 21.58
N PRO A 112 8.10 -7.60 21.54
CA PRO A 112 7.57 -8.60 20.59
C PRO A 112 6.06 -8.87 20.72
N HIS A 113 5.47 -8.60 21.88
CA HIS A 113 4.04 -8.77 22.14
C HIS A 113 3.21 -7.53 21.80
N THR A 114 3.86 -6.37 21.62
CA THR A 114 3.15 -5.12 21.34
C THR A 114 2.43 -5.23 20.00
N MET A 115 1.11 -5.06 20.04
CA MET A 115 0.28 -5.08 18.85
C MET A 115 0.45 -3.81 18.04
N THR A 116 0.36 -3.95 16.72
CA THR A 116 0.32 -2.87 15.74
C THR A 116 -0.73 -3.17 14.69
N PHE A 117 -1.21 -2.14 13.98
CA PHE A 117 -1.95 -2.38 12.74
C PHE A 117 -1.00 -2.94 11.70
N THR A 118 -1.44 -4.00 11.04
CA THR A 118 -0.60 -4.75 10.09
C THR A 118 -0.94 -4.43 8.65
N GLY A 119 -1.94 -3.57 8.42
CA GLY A 119 -2.33 -3.08 7.11
C GLY A 119 -2.55 -4.18 6.10
N SER A 120 -2.09 -3.92 4.89
CA SER A 120 -2.32 -4.77 3.72
C SER A 120 -1.82 -6.21 3.81
N THR A 121 -1.04 -6.59 4.83
CA THR A 121 -0.80 -8.01 5.11
C THR A 121 -2.09 -8.77 5.46
N THR A 122 -3.13 -8.08 5.93
CA THR A 122 -4.51 -8.60 6.12
C THR A 122 -5.03 -9.38 4.91
N LYS A 123 -4.63 -8.99 3.70
CA LYS A 123 -5.05 -9.61 2.44
C LYS A 123 -4.73 -11.10 2.36
N SER A 124 -3.63 -11.54 2.98
CA SER A 124 -3.28 -12.96 3.05
C SER A 124 -4.27 -13.77 3.90
N PHE A 125 -4.81 -13.19 4.98
CA PHE A 125 -5.86 -13.81 5.79
C PHE A 125 -7.19 -13.86 5.05
N THR A 126 -7.54 -12.82 4.29
CA THR A 126 -8.73 -12.82 3.43
C THR A 126 -8.66 -13.94 2.38
N ALA A 127 -7.50 -14.12 1.74
CA ALA A 127 -7.26 -15.22 0.82
C ALA A 127 -7.35 -16.60 1.51
N ALA A 128 -6.74 -16.75 2.69
CA ALA A 128 -6.80 -17.97 3.48
C ALA A 128 -8.23 -18.32 3.91
N ALA A 129 -9.02 -17.34 4.35
CA ALA A 129 -10.42 -17.55 4.74
C ALA A 129 -11.26 -18.02 3.55
N LEU A 130 -11.10 -17.39 2.38
CA LEU A 130 -11.79 -17.84 1.15
C LEU A 130 -11.36 -19.25 0.74
N SER A 131 -10.08 -19.61 0.94
CA SER A 131 -9.63 -20.98 0.70
C SER A 131 -10.39 -21.99 1.55
N LEU A 132 -10.63 -21.70 2.83
CA LEU A 132 -11.42 -22.57 3.71
C LEU A 132 -12.87 -22.71 3.23
N LEU A 133 -13.46 -21.64 2.71
CA LEU A 133 -14.82 -21.68 2.16
C LEU A 133 -14.87 -22.49 0.86
N VAL A 134 -13.90 -22.31 -0.04
CA VAL A 134 -13.80 -23.08 -1.29
C VAL A 134 -13.58 -24.56 -1.01
N ASP A 135 -12.74 -24.91 -0.03
CA ASP A 135 -12.48 -26.29 0.37
C ASP A 135 -13.71 -26.93 1.06
N ASN A 136 -14.47 -26.15 1.83
CA ASN A 136 -15.70 -26.62 2.49
C ASN A 136 -16.91 -26.56 1.56
N SER A 137 -16.85 -27.35 0.49
CA SER A 137 -17.92 -27.49 -0.51
C SER A 137 -19.24 -28.04 0.06
N THR A 138 -19.24 -28.66 1.25
CA THR A 138 -20.47 -29.14 1.90
C THR A 138 -21.32 -27.97 2.39
N ASP A 139 -20.70 -27.02 3.09
CA ASP A 139 -21.41 -25.86 3.65
C ASP A 139 -21.47 -24.69 2.65
N TYR A 140 -20.53 -24.62 1.70
CA TYR A 140 -20.37 -23.49 0.76
C TYR A 140 -20.24 -23.95 -0.71
N SER A 141 -21.08 -24.88 -1.15
CA SER A 141 -21.04 -25.47 -2.51
C SER A 141 -21.07 -24.48 -3.70
N GLY A 142 -21.47 -23.23 -3.48
CA GLY A 142 -21.59 -22.21 -4.53
C GLY A 142 -20.30 -21.46 -4.89
N ILE A 143 -19.24 -21.54 -4.08
CA ILE A 143 -18.00 -20.75 -4.28
C ILE A 143 -16.85 -21.61 -4.79
N THR A 144 -16.19 -21.10 -5.83
CA THR A 144 -14.91 -21.56 -6.37
C THR A 144 -14.07 -20.33 -6.70
N TRP A 145 -12.76 -20.51 -6.93
CA TRP A 145 -11.88 -19.41 -7.35
C TRP A 145 -12.36 -18.70 -8.62
N THR A 146 -12.96 -19.45 -9.55
CA THR A 146 -13.47 -18.94 -10.82
C THR A 146 -14.95 -18.56 -10.80
N THR A 147 -15.63 -18.63 -9.64
CA THR A 147 -17.02 -18.21 -9.54
C THR A 147 -17.11 -16.69 -9.73
N PRO A 148 -17.97 -16.19 -10.64
CA PRO A 148 -18.25 -14.76 -10.75
C PRO A 148 -18.80 -14.18 -9.44
N ILE A 149 -18.26 -13.05 -8.99
CA ILE A 149 -18.71 -12.45 -7.72
C ILE A 149 -20.19 -12.04 -7.80
N SER A 150 -20.65 -11.61 -8.97
CA SER A 150 -22.06 -11.27 -9.21
C SER A 150 -23.02 -12.44 -9.05
N SER A 151 -22.61 -13.69 -9.24
CA SER A 151 -23.49 -14.84 -8.95
C SER A 151 -23.64 -15.11 -7.46
N LEU A 152 -22.67 -14.65 -6.64
CA LEU A 152 -22.69 -14.79 -5.19
C LEU A 152 -23.33 -13.57 -4.50
N LEU A 153 -23.27 -12.39 -5.14
CA LEU A 153 -23.79 -11.12 -4.64
C LEU A 153 -24.68 -10.41 -5.69
N PRO A 154 -25.76 -11.04 -6.20
CA PRO A 154 -26.50 -10.55 -7.37
C PRO A 154 -27.17 -9.18 -7.17
N GLU A 155 -27.52 -8.82 -5.93
CA GLU A 155 -28.19 -7.55 -5.63
C GLU A 155 -27.21 -6.38 -5.40
N ASP A 156 -25.95 -6.68 -5.06
CA ASP A 156 -25.02 -5.69 -4.52
C ASP A 156 -23.82 -5.46 -5.46
N PHE A 157 -23.21 -6.52 -6.01
CA PHE A 157 -22.00 -6.42 -6.82
C PHE A 157 -22.32 -6.07 -8.28
N ILE A 158 -22.21 -4.78 -8.58
CA ILE A 158 -22.38 -4.22 -9.93
C ILE A 158 -21.22 -3.25 -10.16
N LEU A 159 -20.54 -3.41 -11.29
CA LEU A 159 -19.45 -2.56 -11.75
C LEU A 159 -19.96 -1.61 -12.85
N SER A 160 -19.21 -0.56 -13.16
CA SER A 160 -19.58 0.38 -14.24
C SER A 160 -19.53 -0.25 -15.64
N ASP A 161 -18.87 -1.42 -15.78
CA ASP A 161 -18.87 -2.23 -16.98
C ASP A 161 -19.70 -3.52 -16.80
N ASP A 162 -20.61 -3.73 -17.74
CA ASP A 162 -21.56 -4.85 -17.75
C ASP A 162 -20.88 -6.21 -17.94
N TRP A 163 -19.84 -6.26 -18.77
CA TRP A 163 -19.10 -7.51 -19.00
C TRP A 163 -18.32 -7.88 -17.75
N ALA A 164 -17.57 -6.94 -17.18
CA ALA A 164 -16.82 -7.12 -15.95
C ALA A 164 -17.73 -7.55 -14.80
N THR A 165 -18.91 -6.92 -14.65
CA THR A 165 -19.91 -7.32 -13.65
C THR A 165 -20.23 -8.82 -13.73
N ARG A 166 -20.40 -9.38 -14.94
CA ARG A 166 -20.77 -10.79 -15.13
C ARG A 166 -19.59 -11.77 -15.09
N HIS A 167 -18.35 -11.30 -15.19
CA HIS A 167 -17.19 -12.17 -15.43
C HIS A 167 -16.04 -12.02 -14.44
N ILE A 168 -16.01 -10.96 -13.62
CA ILE A 168 -15.01 -10.82 -12.54
C ILE A 168 -15.26 -11.89 -11.49
N THR A 169 -14.24 -12.70 -11.27
CA THR A 169 -14.25 -13.85 -10.34
C THR A 169 -13.62 -13.52 -8.99
N VAL A 170 -13.80 -14.42 -8.02
CA VAL A 170 -13.12 -14.35 -6.72
C VAL A 170 -11.59 -14.27 -6.89
N GLU A 171 -11.02 -15.06 -7.80
CA GLU A 171 -9.58 -15.01 -8.12
C GLU A 171 -9.19 -13.65 -8.72
N ASP A 172 -9.98 -13.10 -9.63
CA ASP A 172 -9.66 -11.81 -10.26
C ASP A 172 -9.56 -10.68 -9.22
N ALA A 173 -10.47 -10.68 -8.23
CA ALA A 173 -10.46 -9.73 -7.12
C ALA A 173 -9.25 -9.95 -6.18
N LEU A 174 -8.96 -11.21 -5.81
CA LEU A 174 -7.82 -11.53 -4.94
C LEU A 174 -6.47 -11.19 -5.57
N THR A 175 -6.39 -11.17 -6.90
CA THR A 175 -5.13 -11.03 -7.65
C THR A 175 -4.93 -9.66 -8.27
N HIS A 176 -5.78 -8.68 -7.93
CA HIS A 176 -5.68 -7.29 -8.42
C HIS A 176 -5.67 -7.19 -9.95
N ARG A 177 -6.50 -7.99 -10.62
CA ARG A 177 -6.56 -8.03 -12.10
C ARG A 177 -7.94 -7.74 -12.65
N THR A 178 -8.72 -6.93 -11.93
CA THR A 178 -10.10 -6.61 -12.31
C THR A 178 -10.20 -5.52 -13.38
N GLY A 179 -9.13 -4.75 -13.61
CA GLY A 179 -9.16 -3.56 -14.47
C GLY A 179 -9.71 -2.30 -13.76
N LEU A 180 -10.18 -2.48 -12.52
CA LEU A 180 -10.61 -1.39 -11.65
C LEU A 180 -9.41 -0.92 -10.81
N PRO A 181 -8.98 0.34 -10.93
CA PRO A 181 -7.87 0.87 -10.13
C PRO A 181 -8.26 1.03 -8.66
N SER A 182 -7.37 1.62 -7.85
CA SER A 182 -7.55 1.62 -6.40
C SER A 182 -8.79 2.40 -5.95
N HIS A 183 -9.05 3.57 -6.56
CA HIS A 183 -10.09 4.50 -6.14
C HIS A 183 -10.10 4.73 -4.61
N ASP A 184 -8.92 4.84 -3.99
CA ASP A 184 -8.82 4.96 -2.52
C ASP A 184 -9.53 6.23 -2.01
N MET A 185 -9.64 7.26 -2.85
CA MET A 185 -10.39 8.49 -2.59
C MET A 185 -11.92 8.34 -2.65
N ALA A 186 -12.43 7.22 -3.17
CA ALA A 186 -13.86 6.88 -3.19
C ALA A 186 -14.26 6.19 -1.88
N TRP A 187 -14.37 7.00 -0.82
CA TRP A 187 -14.71 6.50 0.50
C TRP A 187 -16.20 6.28 0.71
N VAL A 188 -16.54 5.32 1.57
CA VAL A 188 -17.91 5.04 2.04
C VAL A 188 -17.86 4.52 3.48
N ARG A 189 -19.00 4.51 4.18
CA ARG A 189 -19.04 4.13 5.61
C ARG A 189 -19.21 2.65 5.86
N THR A 190 -19.80 1.90 4.93
CA THR A 190 -20.11 0.50 5.12
C THR A 190 -19.60 -0.34 3.97
N THR A 191 -19.25 -1.59 4.23
CA THR A 191 -18.80 -2.54 3.21
C THR A 191 -19.87 -2.76 2.13
N ARG A 192 -21.17 -2.68 2.48
CA ARG A 192 -22.27 -2.77 1.50
C ARG A 192 -22.28 -1.57 0.57
N ASP A 193 -22.13 -0.36 1.11
CA ASP A 193 -22.09 0.87 0.31
C ASP A 193 -20.84 0.88 -0.58
N LEU A 194 -19.73 0.29 -0.12
CA LEU A 194 -18.53 0.09 -0.92
C LEU A 194 -18.84 -0.77 -2.14
N VAL A 195 -19.39 -1.96 -1.92
CA VAL A 195 -19.71 -2.91 -2.98
C VAL A 195 -20.68 -2.30 -3.99
N ARG A 196 -21.69 -1.59 -3.51
CA ARG A 196 -22.68 -0.93 -4.37
C ARG A 196 -22.11 0.28 -5.10
N GLY A 197 -21.18 1.03 -4.49
CA GLY A 197 -20.56 2.21 -5.05
C GLY A 197 -19.69 1.92 -6.27
N LEU A 198 -19.19 0.70 -6.43
CA LEU A 198 -18.34 0.29 -7.56
C LEU A 198 -18.98 0.54 -8.94
N ARG A 199 -20.32 0.56 -9.02
CA ARG A 199 -21.06 0.85 -10.27
C ARG A 199 -20.78 2.23 -10.83
N TYR A 200 -20.28 3.15 -10.01
CA TYR A 200 -19.98 4.53 -10.39
C TYR A 200 -18.50 4.76 -10.65
N LEU A 201 -17.65 3.75 -10.42
CA LEU A 201 -16.20 3.89 -10.51
C LEU A 201 -15.69 3.45 -11.89
N PRO A 202 -14.98 4.31 -12.63
CA PRO A 202 -14.53 4.00 -13.98
C PRO A 202 -13.30 3.08 -13.98
N PHE A 203 -13.28 2.14 -14.92
CA PHE A 203 -12.10 1.30 -15.19
C PHE A 203 -10.98 2.12 -15.82
N SER A 204 -9.77 1.59 -15.78
CA SER A 204 -8.61 2.13 -16.52
C SER A 204 -7.88 1.10 -17.36
N ALA A 205 -8.24 -0.17 -17.22
CA ALA A 205 -7.77 -1.24 -18.09
C ALA A 205 -8.86 -2.31 -18.26
N GLU A 206 -8.66 -3.14 -19.29
CA GLU A 206 -9.48 -4.33 -19.48
C GLU A 206 -9.21 -5.36 -18.36
N PRO A 207 -10.22 -6.14 -17.95
CA PRO A 207 -10.02 -7.20 -16.98
C PRO A 207 -8.89 -8.17 -17.39
N ARG A 208 -8.07 -8.55 -16.41
CA ARG A 208 -6.97 -9.53 -16.50
C ARG A 208 -5.76 -9.10 -17.32
N THR A 209 -5.71 -7.89 -17.88
CA THR A 209 -4.58 -7.46 -18.71
C THR A 209 -3.42 -6.87 -17.93
N VAL A 210 -3.69 -6.28 -16.77
CA VAL A 210 -2.70 -5.57 -15.94
C VAL A 210 -2.95 -5.82 -14.45
N PHE A 211 -1.87 -5.77 -13.67
CA PHE A 211 -1.95 -5.73 -12.22
C PHE A 211 -2.27 -4.31 -11.77
N GLN A 212 -3.37 -4.14 -11.05
CA GLN A 212 -3.84 -2.86 -10.51
C GLN A 212 -4.34 -3.07 -9.09
N TYR A 213 -3.50 -2.70 -8.13
CA TYR A 213 -3.78 -2.86 -6.71
C TYR A 213 -5.05 -2.11 -6.31
N SER A 214 -6.02 -2.81 -5.71
CA SER A 214 -7.30 -2.23 -5.29
C SER A 214 -7.75 -2.77 -3.93
N ASN A 215 -7.80 -1.88 -2.93
CA ASN A 215 -8.36 -2.21 -1.61
C ASN A 215 -9.86 -2.47 -1.69
N LYS A 216 -10.57 -1.80 -2.60
CA LYS A 216 -12.01 -1.95 -2.79
C LYS A 216 -12.40 -3.39 -3.12
N MET A 217 -11.61 -4.08 -3.94
CA MET A 217 -11.87 -5.49 -4.25
C MET A 217 -11.68 -6.41 -3.03
N TYR A 218 -10.78 -6.08 -2.11
CA TYR A 218 -10.68 -6.81 -0.83
C TYR A 218 -11.84 -6.46 0.12
N GLY A 219 -12.35 -5.24 0.09
CA GLY A 219 -13.61 -4.88 0.77
C GLY A 219 -14.80 -5.72 0.26
N VAL A 220 -14.90 -5.93 -1.07
CA VAL A 220 -15.90 -6.84 -1.67
C VAL A 220 -15.73 -8.26 -1.16
N LEU A 221 -14.51 -8.77 -1.08
CA LEU A 221 -14.24 -10.12 -0.58
C LEU A 221 -14.58 -10.27 0.91
N GLY A 222 -14.33 -9.24 1.73
CA GLY A 222 -14.82 -9.19 3.10
C GLY A 222 -16.35 -9.24 3.19
N TYR A 223 -17.04 -8.49 2.33
CA TYR A 223 -18.50 -8.53 2.22
C TYR A 223 -19.00 -9.92 1.83
N LEU A 224 -18.34 -10.56 0.86
CA LEU A 224 -18.66 -11.90 0.39
C LEU A 224 -18.51 -12.92 1.50
N ILE A 225 -17.39 -12.91 2.24
CA ILE A 225 -17.16 -13.79 3.39
C ILE A 225 -18.30 -13.64 4.40
N ALA A 226 -18.63 -12.40 4.78
CA ALA A 226 -19.70 -12.15 5.75
C ALA A 226 -21.07 -12.62 5.25
N LYS A 227 -21.36 -12.47 3.95
CA LYS A 227 -22.61 -12.92 3.34
C LYS A 227 -22.75 -14.44 3.27
N LEU A 228 -21.67 -15.14 2.94
CA LEU A 228 -21.70 -16.60 2.85
C LEU A 228 -21.74 -17.26 4.23
N THR A 229 -21.04 -16.71 5.21
CA THR A 229 -20.88 -17.32 6.53
C THR A 229 -21.91 -16.85 7.56
N GLU A 230 -22.61 -15.74 7.29
CA GLU A 230 -23.45 -15.03 8.26
C GLU A 230 -22.70 -14.57 9.53
N LEU A 231 -21.38 -14.45 9.45
CA LEU A 231 -20.49 -14.00 10.52
C LEU A 231 -19.78 -12.70 10.13
N LYS A 232 -19.29 -11.96 11.11
CA LYS A 232 -18.34 -10.86 10.83
C LYS A 232 -17.03 -11.43 10.33
N VAL A 233 -16.33 -10.71 9.45
CA VAL A 233 -15.03 -11.15 8.90
C VAL A 233 -14.03 -11.49 9.99
N GLY A 234 -13.93 -10.64 11.04
CA GLY A 234 -13.07 -10.90 12.19
C GLY A 234 -13.42 -12.19 12.95
N GLU A 235 -14.71 -12.54 13.06
CA GLU A 235 -15.14 -13.80 13.69
C GLU A 235 -14.74 -15.02 12.84
N VAL A 236 -14.84 -14.90 11.51
CA VAL A 236 -14.38 -15.94 10.58
C VAL A 236 -12.86 -16.14 10.73
N PHE A 237 -12.09 -15.05 10.72
CA PHE A 237 -10.63 -15.12 10.88
C PHE A 237 -10.25 -15.71 12.23
N HIS A 238 -10.85 -15.24 13.32
CA HIS A 238 -10.57 -15.74 14.65
C HIS A 238 -10.88 -17.23 14.77
N LYS A 239 -12.10 -17.64 14.41
CA LYS A 239 -12.60 -19.02 14.59
C LYS A 239 -11.90 -20.03 13.70
N TYR A 240 -11.68 -19.69 12.43
CA TYR A 240 -11.24 -20.66 11.43
C TYR A 240 -9.78 -20.53 11.02
N LEU A 241 -9.07 -19.45 11.38
CA LEU A 241 -7.64 -19.27 11.09
C LEU A 241 -6.82 -19.10 12.38
N TRP A 242 -7.04 -18.01 13.12
CA TRP A 242 -6.15 -17.60 14.21
C TRP A 242 -6.18 -18.57 15.39
N GLN A 243 -7.37 -18.94 15.88
CA GLN A 243 -7.48 -19.88 16.99
C GLN A 243 -6.87 -21.26 16.66
N PRO A 244 -7.16 -21.90 15.51
CA PRO A 244 -6.51 -23.16 15.14
C PRO A 244 -4.99 -23.06 14.96
N MET A 245 -4.48 -21.91 14.50
CA MET A 245 -3.04 -21.69 14.33
C MET A 245 -2.33 -21.31 15.63
N GLY A 246 -3.06 -20.95 16.70
CA GLY A 246 -2.50 -20.49 17.97
C GLY A 246 -2.08 -19.01 17.97
N MET A 247 -2.72 -18.18 17.15
CA MET A 247 -2.54 -16.73 17.11
C MET A 247 -3.50 -16.07 18.12
N HIS A 248 -3.08 -15.93 19.36
CA HIS A 248 -3.94 -15.51 20.48
C HIS A 248 -3.95 -14.01 20.74
N GLU A 249 -3.03 -13.26 20.14
CA GLU A 249 -2.86 -11.81 20.27
C GLU A 249 -3.10 -11.13 18.91
N THR A 250 -4.05 -11.66 18.16
CA THR A 250 -4.46 -11.18 16.83
C THR A 250 -5.95 -10.90 16.79
N PHE A 251 -6.30 -9.69 16.34
CA PHE A 251 -7.65 -9.15 16.37
C PHE A 251 -8.01 -8.46 15.04
N PHE A 252 -9.30 -8.20 14.84
CA PHE A 252 -9.79 -7.53 13.64
C PHE A 252 -10.32 -6.13 14.00
N GLY A 253 -9.53 -5.10 13.65
CA GLY A 253 -9.85 -3.70 13.91
C GLY A 253 -9.52 -3.23 15.33
N TYR A 254 -9.56 -1.92 15.51
CA TYR A 254 -9.22 -1.25 16.77
C TYR A 254 -10.10 -1.62 17.97
N PRO A 255 -11.44 -1.71 17.87
CA PRO A 255 -12.28 -1.97 19.04
C PRO A 255 -11.95 -3.32 19.68
N ASP A 256 -11.77 -4.37 18.87
CA ASP A 256 -11.46 -5.72 19.36
C ASP A 256 -10.05 -5.77 19.96
N ALA A 257 -9.07 -5.14 19.31
CA ALA A 257 -7.72 -5.04 19.83
C ALA A 257 -7.67 -4.31 21.18
N LEU A 258 -8.37 -3.19 21.32
CA LEU A 258 -8.43 -2.42 22.57
C LEU A 258 -9.13 -3.21 23.68
N ALA A 259 -10.21 -3.94 23.36
CA ALA A 259 -10.95 -4.74 24.32
C ALA A 259 -10.15 -5.94 24.87
N SER A 260 -9.12 -6.40 24.14
CA SER A 260 -8.27 -7.52 24.55
C SER A 260 -7.42 -7.25 25.81
N GLY A 261 -7.08 -5.98 26.07
CA GLY A 261 -6.13 -5.59 27.11
C GLY A 261 -4.65 -5.86 26.79
N VAL A 262 -4.33 -6.43 25.63
CA VAL A 262 -2.94 -6.56 25.15
C VAL A 262 -2.42 -5.17 24.74
N PRO A 263 -1.15 -4.81 25.03
CA PRO A 263 -0.60 -3.51 24.66
C PRO A 263 -0.69 -3.24 23.16
N LEU A 264 -1.32 -2.12 22.79
CA LEU A 264 -1.45 -1.63 21.42
C LEU A 264 -0.63 -0.35 21.25
N ALA A 265 0.34 -0.37 20.34
CA ALA A 265 1.20 0.77 20.06
C ALA A 265 0.38 2.01 19.61
N LYS A 266 0.89 3.19 19.92
CA LYS A 266 0.41 4.45 19.36
C LYS A 266 1.15 4.75 18.07
N CYS A 267 0.44 5.36 17.12
CA CYS A 267 0.97 5.73 15.82
C CYS A 267 1.67 7.09 15.90
N TYR A 268 2.82 7.21 15.24
CA TYR A 268 3.59 8.45 15.18
C TYR A 268 4.02 8.79 13.75
N HIS A 269 4.35 10.06 13.53
CA HIS A 269 4.94 10.56 12.30
C HIS A 269 6.12 11.48 12.66
N TRP A 270 7.22 11.43 11.90
CA TRP A 270 8.32 12.39 12.06
C TRP A 270 8.04 13.64 11.23
N SER A 271 7.74 14.76 11.89
CA SER A 271 7.59 16.04 11.22
C SER A 271 8.96 16.69 11.01
N GLU A 272 9.41 16.75 9.75
CA GLU A 272 10.66 17.44 9.40
C GLU A 272 10.60 18.94 9.74
N THR A 273 9.45 19.60 9.51
CA THR A 273 9.28 21.03 9.82
C THR A 273 9.29 21.32 11.32
N LEU A 274 8.68 20.46 12.14
CA LEU A 274 8.67 20.65 13.59
C LEU A 274 9.91 20.06 14.28
N GLY A 275 10.70 19.24 13.58
CA GLY A 275 11.85 18.53 14.13
C GLY A 275 11.50 17.60 15.29
N ARG A 276 10.28 17.00 15.26
CA ARG A 276 9.80 16.12 16.34
C ARG A 276 8.77 15.10 15.83
N HIS A 277 8.59 14.04 16.61
CA HIS A 277 7.46 13.13 16.47
C HIS A 277 6.13 13.81 16.79
N VAL A 278 5.13 13.53 15.98
CA VAL A 278 3.73 13.91 16.20
C VAL A 278 2.89 12.64 16.26
N LYS A 279 1.95 12.61 17.20
CA LYS A 279 1.02 11.48 17.36
C LYS A 279 0.00 11.53 16.23
N VAL A 280 -0.17 10.42 15.54
CA VAL A 280 -1.17 10.26 14.48
C VAL A 280 -2.40 9.61 15.12
N PRO A 281 -3.60 10.23 15.02
CA PRO A 281 -4.83 9.59 15.45
C PRO A 281 -5.01 8.25 14.73
N TYR A 282 -5.54 7.27 15.45
CA TYR A 282 -6.03 6.08 14.78
C TYR A 282 -7.37 6.39 14.13
N GLU A 283 -7.55 5.86 12.92
CA GLU A 283 -8.74 6.12 12.12
C GLU A 283 -9.29 4.79 11.56
N LEU A 284 -10.62 4.64 11.58
CA LEU A 284 -11.31 3.39 11.23
C LEU A 284 -11.72 3.37 9.76
N ASP A 285 -11.33 2.31 9.02
CA ASP A 285 -11.91 1.93 7.72
C ASP A 285 -12.78 0.67 7.82
N PRO A 286 -14.03 0.78 8.31
CA PRO A 286 -14.90 -0.40 8.35
C PRO A 286 -15.32 -0.86 6.95
N ALA A 287 -15.20 -0.03 5.90
CA ALA A 287 -15.74 -0.35 4.60
C ALA A 287 -14.83 -1.32 3.83
N ASP A 288 -13.52 -1.12 3.89
CA ASP A 288 -12.56 -2.02 3.26
C ASP A 288 -11.70 -2.83 4.25
N ALA A 289 -12.05 -2.89 5.53
CA ALA A 289 -11.38 -3.61 6.62
C ALA A 289 -10.70 -4.97 6.26
N ALA A 290 -11.32 -5.81 5.42
CA ALA A 290 -10.72 -7.07 4.94
C ALA A 290 -9.47 -6.88 4.03
N ALA A 291 -9.12 -5.64 3.74
CA ALA A 291 -7.92 -5.21 3.04
C ALA A 291 -6.80 -4.81 4.00
N GLY A 292 -7.08 -4.45 5.27
CA GLY A 292 -6.12 -3.69 6.09
C GLY A 292 -6.26 -3.71 7.62
N ASP A 293 -7.32 -4.27 8.20
CA ASP A 293 -7.66 -4.02 9.62
C ASP A 293 -7.13 -5.04 10.63
N VAL A 294 -6.33 -6.02 10.23
CA VAL A 294 -5.74 -6.95 11.21
C VAL A 294 -4.77 -6.21 12.13
N VAL A 295 -4.95 -6.42 13.43
CA VAL A 295 -4.08 -5.95 14.50
C VAL A 295 -3.41 -7.15 15.13
N SER A 296 -2.08 -7.16 15.18
CA SER A 296 -1.31 -8.30 15.66
C SER A 296 0.09 -7.89 16.10
N ASN A 297 0.88 -8.87 16.52
CA ASN A 297 2.28 -8.71 16.88
C ASN A 297 3.18 -9.65 16.06
N VAL A 298 4.50 -9.49 16.21
CA VAL A 298 5.48 -10.24 15.41
C VAL A 298 5.50 -11.74 15.73
N LEU A 299 5.09 -12.13 16.93
CA LEU A 299 5.08 -13.54 17.35
C LEU A 299 3.95 -14.30 16.66
N ASP A 300 2.73 -13.77 16.71
CA ASP A 300 1.56 -14.37 16.05
C ASP A 300 1.75 -14.42 14.53
N TYR A 301 2.29 -13.35 13.93
CA TYR A 301 2.60 -13.36 12.50
C TYR A 301 3.69 -14.38 12.14
N THR A 302 4.66 -14.60 13.02
CA THR A 302 5.64 -15.68 12.82
C THR A 302 4.95 -17.04 12.86
N THR A 303 4.01 -17.27 13.78
CA THR A 303 3.19 -18.49 13.82
C THR A 303 2.40 -18.69 12.53
N TYR A 304 1.78 -17.63 12.01
CA TYR A 304 1.11 -17.67 10.70
C TYR A 304 2.07 -18.08 9.58
N LEU A 305 3.22 -17.41 9.46
CA LEU A 305 4.20 -17.70 8.41
C LEU A 305 4.76 -19.12 8.51
N GLN A 306 5.03 -19.63 9.72
CA GLN A 306 5.47 -21.00 9.92
C GLN A 306 4.41 -22.01 9.49
N THR A 307 3.12 -21.71 9.71
CA THR A 307 2.01 -22.53 9.19
C THR A 307 1.97 -22.52 7.66
N MET A 308 2.16 -21.36 7.01
CA MET A 308 2.19 -21.23 5.55
C MET A 308 3.40 -21.95 4.90
N ILE A 309 4.55 -21.93 5.58
CA ILE A 309 5.79 -22.63 5.19
C ILE A 309 5.60 -24.15 5.30
N ALA A 310 5.04 -24.62 6.41
CA ALA A 310 4.82 -26.03 6.68
C ALA A 310 3.63 -26.63 5.91
N GLU A 311 2.86 -25.79 5.22
CA GLU A 311 1.57 -26.16 4.60
C GLU A 311 0.61 -26.79 5.61
N GLY A 312 0.63 -26.25 6.84
CA GLY A 312 -0.15 -26.73 7.96
C GLY A 312 -1.62 -26.34 7.89
N GLY A 313 -2.46 -27.11 8.60
CA GLY A 313 -3.85 -26.76 8.80
C GLY A 313 -4.01 -25.41 9.53
N PRO A 314 -5.19 -24.78 9.47
CA PRO A 314 -6.46 -25.29 8.95
C PRO A 314 -6.61 -25.25 7.43
N ILE A 315 -5.68 -24.63 6.70
CA ILE A 315 -5.70 -24.57 5.23
C ILE A 315 -5.31 -25.94 4.67
N SER A 316 -6.05 -26.43 3.67
CA SER A 316 -5.77 -27.71 3.03
C SER A 316 -4.51 -27.64 2.14
N ALA A 317 -3.97 -28.79 1.74
CA ALA A 317 -2.86 -28.82 0.78
C ALA A 317 -3.20 -28.17 -0.57
N SER A 318 -4.45 -28.34 -1.06
CA SER A 318 -4.93 -27.63 -2.26
C SER A 318 -5.03 -26.13 -2.02
N GLY A 319 -5.50 -25.70 -0.84
CA GLY A 319 -5.55 -24.29 -0.47
C GLY A 319 -4.18 -23.63 -0.45
N HIS A 320 -3.18 -24.28 0.16
CA HIS A 320 -1.79 -23.81 0.14
C HIS A 320 -1.23 -23.72 -1.28
N HIS A 321 -1.54 -24.68 -2.14
CA HIS A 321 -1.14 -24.64 -3.54
C HIS A 321 -1.72 -23.44 -4.28
N GLU A 322 -3.03 -23.20 -4.16
CA GLU A 322 -3.73 -22.11 -4.86
C GLU A 322 -3.25 -20.73 -4.39
N ILE A 323 -3.11 -20.54 -3.07
CA ILE A 323 -2.61 -19.29 -2.47
C ILE A 323 -1.21 -18.93 -2.97
N LYS A 324 -0.35 -19.95 -3.13
CA LYS A 324 1.06 -19.81 -3.52
C LYS A 324 1.32 -20.09 -5.00
N GLN A 325 0.31 -19.95 -5.86
CA GLN A 325 0.53 -20.05 -7.30
C GLN A 325 0.48 -18.64 -7.94
N PRO A 326 1.53 -18.22 -8.69
CA PRO A 326 1.56 -16.94 -9.39
C PRO A 326 0.38 -16.75 -10.36
N ARG A 327 -0.31 -15.60 -10.30
CA ARG A 327 -1.49 -15.31 -11.14
C ARG A 327 -1.29 -14.15 -12.12
N ILE A 328 -0.52 -13.13 -11.73
CA ILE A 328 -0.25 -11.97 -12.58
C ILE A 328 1.12 -11.36 -12.31
N LEU A 329 1.73 -10.78 -13.34
CA LEU A 329 2.98 -10.02 -13.21
C LEU A 329 2.69 -8.61 -12.67
N ALA A 330 3.26 -8.25 -11.52
CA ALA A 330 3.06 -6.95 -10.89
C ALA A 330 3.94 -5.83 -11.49
N LYS A 331 4.73 -6.13 -12.53
CA LYS A 331 5.69 -5.22 -13.23
C LYS A 331 6.47 -4.30 -12.27
N LEU A 332 6.86 -4.84 -11.12
CA LEU A 332 7.60 -4.16 -10.07
C LEU A 332 9.08 -4.58 -10.11
N ALA A 333 9.98 -3.65 -9.79
CA ALA A 333 11.35 -3.98 -9.38
C ALA A 333 11.48 -3.82 -7.87
N GLN A 334 11.75 -4.91 -7.15
CA GLN A 334 11.88 -4.91 -5.69
C GLN A 334 13.20 -5.53 -5.22
N PRO A 335 14.36 -4.87 -5.43
CA PRO A 335 15.59 -5.28 -4.74
C PRO A 335 15.32 -5.42 -3.24
N PRO A 336 15.82 -6.50 -2.61
CA PRO A 336 16.90 -7.34 -3.10
C PRO A 336 16.42 -8.57 -3.87
N PHE A 337 15.11 -8.66 -4.12
CA PHE A 337 14.52 -9.74 -4.89
C PHE A 337 14.88 -9.59 -6.37
N THR A 338 15.16 -10.73 -6.99
CA THR A 338 15.63 -10.83 -8.37
C THR A 338 14.57 -11.51 -9.22
N GLY A 339 14.50 -11.10 -10.49
CA GLY A 339 13.53 -11.63 -11.44
C GLY A 339 12.16 -10.93 -11.40
N PRO A 340 11.18 -11.45 -12.15
CA PRO A 340 9.84 -10.89 -12.22
C PRO A 340 9.13 -11.02 -10.87
N VAL A 341 8.47 -9.93 -10.44
CA VAL A 341 7.56 -9.95 -9.30
C VAL A 341 6.16 -10.35 -9.75
N PHE A 342 5.64 -11.42 -9.16
CA PHE A 342 4.26 -11.87 -9.36
C PHE A 342 3.39 -11.53 -8.16
N TYR A 343 2.09 -11.42 -8.41
CA TYR A 343 1.07 -11.45 -7.37
C TYR A 343 0.24 -12.73 -7.49
N SER A 344 -0.07 -13.32 -6.34
CA SER A 344 -0.88 -14.53 -6.16
C SER A 344 -2.12 -14.16 -5.34
N LEU A 345 -2.69 -15.09 -4.54
CA LEU A 345 -3.84 -14.76 -3.70
C LEU A 345 -3.36 -14.07 -2.42
N GLY A 346 -3.27 -12.73 -2.43
CA GLY A 346 -2.85 -11.96 -1.26
C GLY A 346 -1.35 -12.01 -0.94
N TRP A 347 -0.52 -12.40 -1.91
CA TRP A 347 0.94 -12.49 -1.74
C TRP A 347 1.70 -12.03 -2.98
N PHE A 348 2.79 -11.29 -2.76
CA PHE A 348 3.84 -11.12 -3.76
C PHE A 348 4.79 -12.32 -3.75
N ALA A 349 5.35 -12.64 -4.92
CA ALA A 349 6.35 -13.68 -5.09
C ALA A 349 7.46 -13.25 -6.05
N SER A 350 8.68 -13.67 -5.76
CA SER A 350 9.88 -13.42 -6.55
C SER A 350 10.99 -14.38 -6.08
N PHE A 351 12.25 -14.06 -6.34
CA PHE A 351 13.39 -14.86 -5.93
C PHE A 351 14.37 -14.07 -5.07
N PHE A 352 15.01 -14.72 -4.13
CA PHE A 352 16.13 -14.19 -3.37
C PHE A 352 17.23 -15.25 -3.31
N ARG A 353 18.41 -14.94 -3.86
CA ARG A 353 19.57 -15.86 -3.90
C ARG A 353 19.24 -17.26 -4.44
N GLY A 354 18.36 -17.33 -5.44
CA GLY A 354 17.93 -18.57 -6.09
C GLY A 354 16.76 -19.30 -5.42
N GLU A 355 16.31 -18.83 -4.25
CA GLU A 355 15.15 -19.40 -3.55
C GLU A 355 13.89 -18.58 -3.83
N GLN A 356 12.74 -19.24 -3.91
CA GLN A 356 11.46 -18.54 -4.03
C GLN A 356 11.11 -17.84 -2.72
N VAL A 357 10.82 -16.54 -2.79
CA VAL A 357 10.43 -15.71 -1.66
C VAL A 357 9.00 -15.22 -1.85
N TRP A 358 8.24 -15.25 -0.76
CA TRP A 358 6.87 -14.77 -0.67
C TRP A 358 6.80 -13.66 0.37
N TRP A 359 6.15 -12.55 0.05
CA TRP A 359 6.00 -11.46 1.00
C TRP A 359 4.72 -10.66 0.78
N HIS A 360 4.38 -9.87 1.79
CA HIS A 360 3.44 -8.77 1.63
C HIS A 360 3.85 -7.64 2.57
N THR A 361 3.64 -6.39 2.13
CA THR A 361 3.80 -5.20 2.96
C THR A 361 2.44 -4.69 3.42
N GLY A 362 2.41 -3.93 4.50
CA GLY A 362 1.18 -3.35 5.00
C GLY A 362 1.37 -1.92 5.45
N GLN A 363 0.36 -1.11 5.18
CA GLN A 363 0.20 0.20 5.75
C GLN A 363 -1.28 0.42 6.10
N THR A 364 -1.54 0.90 7.31
CA THR A 364 -2.81 1.49 7.75
C THR A 364 -2.48 2.66 8.65
N SER A 365 -3.01 3.84 8.34
CA SER A 365 -2.48 5.10 8.87
C SER A 365 -0.95 5.16 8.66
N ASP A 366 -0.19 5.43 9.73
CA ASP A 366 1.28 5.42 9.74
C ASP A 366 1.85 4.18 10.45
N PHE A 367 1.07 3.10 10.61
CA PHE A 367 1.64 1.79 10.95
C PHE A 367 2.14 1.11 9.69
N LEU A 368 3.33 0.51 9.76
CA LEU A 368 3.94 -0.21 8.66
C LEU A 368 4.28 -1.64 9.06
N SER A 369 4.14 -2.58 8.12
CA SER A 369 4.46 -3.98 8.32
C SER A 369 5.09 -4.59 7.08
N ILE A 370 5.95 -5.58 7.30
CA ILE A 370 6.40 -6.49 6.26
C ILE A 370 6.49 -7.90 6.83
N MET A 371 5.98 -8.86 6.07
CA MET A 371 6.09 -10.27 6.37
C MET A 371 6.71 -10.99 5.18
N ILE A 372 7.72 -11.82 5.42
CA ILE A 372 8.48 -12.53 4.39
C ILE A 372 8.62 -13.99 4.80
N MET A 373 8.39 -14.91 3.86
CA MET A 373 8.73 -16.33 4.02
C MET A 373 9.55 -16.84 2.83
N VAL A 374 10.49 -17.74 3.14
CA VAL A 374 11.25 -18.52 2.16
C VAL A 374 11.06 -20.01 2.49
N PRO A 375 10.03 -20.66 1.91
CA PRO A 375 9.63 -22.01 2.33
C PRO A 375 10.73 -23.06 2.18
N ALA A 376 11.50 -23.01 1.09
CA ALA A 376 12.61 -23.95 0.83
C ALA A 376 13.68 -23.92 1.93
N ARG A 377 13.82 -22.80 2.65
CA ARG A 377 14.76 -22.62 3.75
C ARG A 377 14.11 -22.61 5.13
N GLN A 378 12.79 -22.80 5.20
CA GLN A 378 12.01 -22.71 6.45
C GLN A 378 12.24 -21.37 7.19
N ILE A 379 12.47 -20.30 6.43
CA ILE A 379 12.74 -18.96 6.96
C ILE A 379 11.45 -18.13 6.99
N SER A 380 11.21 -17.44 8.10
CA SER A 380 10.24 -16.35 8.18
C SER A 380 10.82 -15.12 8.87
N VAL A 381 10.49 -13.93 8.35
CA VAL A 381 10.87 -12.62 8.91
C VAL A 381 9.63 -11.74 8.97
N VAL A 382 9.36 -11.15 10.12
CA VAL A 382 8.27 -10.20 10.34
C VAL A 382 8.84 -8.93 10.97
N VAL A 383 8.51 -7.76 10.43
CA VAL A 383 8.85 -6.47 11.02
C VAL A 383 7.60 -5.60 11.08
N LEU A 384 7.32 -5.02 12.25
CA LEU A 384 6.19 -4.13 12.51
C LEU A 384 6.71 -2.79 13.07
N VAL A 385 6.15 -1.67 12.61
CA VAL A 385 6.61 -0.32 12.94
C VAL A 385 5.41 0.57 13.22
N ASN A 386 5.49 1.39 14.26
CA ASN A 386 4.43 2.34 14.64
C ASN A 386 4.65 3.77 14.09
N GLN A 387 5.29 3.86 12.92
CA GLN A 387 5.59 5.12 12.25
C GLN A 387 5.70 4.98 10.73
N GLY A 388 5.18 5.98 10.01
CA GLY A 388 5.18 6.07 8.56
C GLY A 388 6.54 6.42 7.96
N GLU A 389 7.50 5.49 8.02
CA GLU A 389 8.81 5.60 7.37
C GLU A 389 9.11 4.37 6.50
N PRO A 390 8.92 4.46 5.16
CA PRO A 390 9.10 3.34 4.23
C PRO A 390 10.48 2.72 4.23
N ALA A 391 11.52 3.40 4.73
CA ALA A 391 12.85 2.83 4.81
C ALA A 391 12.93 1.57 5.70
N PHE A 392 11.96 1.35 6.60
CA PHE A 392 11.95 0.21 7.53
C PHE A 392 12.10 -1.16 6.88
N GLU A 393 11.71 -1.34 5.61
CA GLU A 393 11.88 -2.60 4.89
C GLU A 393 13.36 -3.05 4.83
N ALA A 394 14.29 -2.10 4.88
CA ALA A 394 15.73 -2.37 4.95
C ALA A 394 16.11 -3.28 6.12
N VAL A 395 15.38 -3.22 7.24
CA VAL A 395 15.57 -4.11 8.40
C VAL A 395 15.26 -5.56 8.04
N ALA A 396 14.14 -5.81 7.38
CA ALA A 396 13.76 -7.15 6.94
C ALA A 396 14.73 -7.69 5.87
N TYR A 397 15.18 -6.84 4.95
CA TYR A 397 16.17 -7.23 3.94
C TYR A 397 17.56 -7.48 4.55
N ARG A 398 17.96 -6.71 5.56
CA ARG A 398 19.18 -6.97 6.33
C ARG A 398 19.12 -8.34 7.00
N ALA A 399 17.99 -8.69 7.63
CA ALA A 399 17.79 -10.01 8.22
C ALA A 399 17.96 -11.14 7.18
N LEU A 400 17.37 -11.00 5.99
CA LEU A 400 17.56 -11.96 4.89
C LEU A 400 19.02 -12.09 4.45
N TYR A 401 19.77 -10.98 4.37
CA TYR A 401 21.19 -11.04 4.04
C TYR A 401 22.01 -11.81 5.07
N GLU A 402 21.71 -11.67 6.36
CA GLU A 402 22.38 -12.47 7.40
C GLU A 402 22.00 -13.94 7.32
N LEU A 403 20.72 -14.26 7.15
CA LEU A 403 20.23 -15.64 7.05
C LEU A 403 20.80 -16.40 5.83
N PHE A 404 21.12 -15.68 4.76
CA PHE A 404 21.72 -16.22 3.54
C PHE A 404 23.23 -16.05 3.47
N ASP A 405 23.85 -15.54 4.54
CA ASP A 405 25.30 -15.28 4.63
C ASP A 405 25.83 -14.47 3.42
N VAL A 406 25.06 -13.47 2.99
CA VAL A 406 25.40 -12.65 1.81
C VAL A 406 26.55 -11.71 2.16
N PRO A 407 27.67 -11.70 1.39
CA PRO A 407 28.80 -10.80 1.63
C PRO A 407 28.38 -9.32 1.63
N ARG A 408 28.97 -8.49 2.49
CA ARG A 408 28.56 -7.08 2.68
C ARG A 408 28.63 -6.27 1.39
N GLU A 409 29.61 -6.55 0.55
CA GLU A 409 29.86 -5.95 -0.76
C GLU A 409 28.81 -6.32 -1.83
N GLU A 410 28.08 -7.42 -1.64
CA GLU A 410 26.98 -7.85 -2.53
C GLU A 410 25.62 -7.31 -2.07
N ARG A 411 25.54 -6.73 -0.87
CA ARG A 411 24.28 -6.23 -0.31
C ARG A 411 23.91 -4.91 -0.97
N VAL A 412 22.63 -4.77 -1.30
CA VAL A 412 22.07 -3.48 -1.72
C VAL A 412 22.16 -2.49 -0.56
N ASP A 413 22.74 -1.32 -0.82
CA ASP A 413 22.73 -0.18 0.09
C ASP A 413 21.33 0.47 0.08
N PHE A 414 20.46 -0.04 0.95
CA PHE A 414 19.10 0.48 1.08
C PHE A 414 19.05 1.88 1.65
N ASP A 415 19.98 2.25 2.53
CA ASP A 415 19.96 3.57 3.16
C ASP A 415 20.19 4.68 2.11
N THR A 416 21.27 4.55 1.33
CA THR A 416 21.54 5.48 0.22
C THR A 416 20.37 5.51 -0.77
N LYS A 417 19.88 4.34 -1.16
CA LYS A 417 18.76 4.21 -2.11
C LYS A 417 17.48 4.87 -1.59
N MET A 418 17.15 4.70 -0.31
CA MET A 418 15.95 5.30 0.28
C MET A 418 16.09 6.82 0.40
N LYS A 419 17.28 7.34 0.71
CA LYS A 419 17.55 8.78 0.69
C LYS A 419 17.41 9.35 -0.72
N GLU A 420 17.92 8.66 -1.73
CA GLU A 420 17.76 9.03 -3.14
C GLU A 420 16.28 9.01 -3.55
N ASN A 421 15.53 7.98 -3.19
CA ASN A 421 14.09 7.87 -3.44
C ASN A 421 13.32 9.02 -2.79
N LYS A 422 13.62 9.35 -1.51
CA LYS A 422 12.99 10.45 -0.78
C LYS A 422 13.28 11.80 -1.46
N LYS A 423 14.51 12.01 -1.93
CA LYS A 423 14.90 13.19 -2.71
C LYS A 423 14.18 13.25 -4.05
N ALA A 424 14.11 12.13 -4.79
CA ALA A 424 13.43 12.05 -6.07
C ALA A 424 11.91 12.32 -5.92
N LYS A 425 11.26 11.76 -4.89
CA LYS A 425 9.85 12.02 -4.59
C LYS A 425 9.59 13.50 -4.31
N LYS A 426 10.42 14.15 -3.48
CA LYS A 426 10.34 15.60 -3.24
C LYS A 426 10.49 16.41 -4.53
N GLU A 427 11.35 15.97 -5.46
CA GLU A 427 11.50 16.62 -6.77
C GLU A 427 10.27 16.44 -7.67
N VAL A 428 9.65 15.26 -7.68
CA VAL A 428 8.42 14.98 -8.43
C VAL A 428 7.29 15.90 -7.95
N VAL A 429 7.12 16.03 -6.64
CA VAL A 429 6.13 16.93 -6.03
C VAL A 429 6.45 18.40 -6.37
N ARG A 430 7.70 18.84 -6.20
CA ARG A 430 8.12 20.22 -6.50
C ARG A 430 7.95 20.59 -7.98
N SER A 431 8.21 19.66 -8.88
CA SER A 431 8.07 19.88 -10.32
C SER A 431 6.63 19.84 -10.81
N CYS A 432 5.67 19.52 -9.93
CA CYS A 432 4.30 19.27 -10.33
C CYS A 432 3.60 20.40 -11.08
N PRO A 433 3.64 21.68 -10.65
CA PRO A 433 2.96 22.75 -11.38
C PRO A 433 3.35 22.79 -12.87
N LYS A 434 4.64 22.53 -13.17
CA LYS A 434 5.17 22.51 -14.53
C LYS A 434 4.73 21.28 -15.32
N ARG A 435 4.50 20.14 -14.67
CA ARG A 435 4.10 18.88 -15.31
C ARG A 435 2.60 18.84 -15.54
N ALA A 436 1.82 19.18 -14.51
CA ALA A 436 0.36 19.25 -14.52
C ALA A 436 -0.18 20.19 -15.61
N TYR A 437 0.50 21.32 -15.83
CA TYR A 437 0.03 22.38 -16.72
C TYR A 437 1.11 22.96 -17.62
N SER A 438 1.82 22.08 -18.34
CA SER A 438 2.94 22.49 -19.20
C SER A 438 2.56 23.45 -20.34
N SER A 439 1.28 23.51 -20.72
CA SER A 439 0.75 24.31 -21.83
C SER A 439 0.08 25.64 -21.42
N LEU A 440 0.02 25.98 -20.13
CA LEU A 440 -0.60 27.23 -19.69
C LEU A 440 0.21 28.46 -20.14
N PRO A 441 -0.47 29.60 -20.38
CA PRO A 441 0.20 30.83 -20.77
C PRO A 441 1.17 31.31 -19.66
N LYS A 442 2.26 31.97 -20.07
CA LYS A 442 3.25 32.53 -19.13
C LYS A 442 2.66 33.58 -18.20
N THR A 443 1.67 34.33 -18.70
CA THR A 443 0.90 35.27 -17.89
C THR A 443 -0.40 34.59 -17.49
N ALA A 444 -0.60 34.40 -16.19
CA ALA A 444 -1.82 33.82 -15.66
C ALA A 444 -3.02 34.72 -16.01
N LEU A 445 -4.09 34.11 -16.53
CA LEU A 445 -5.39 34.77 -16.64
C LEU A 445 -6.05 34.75 -15.26
N PRO A 446 -6.75 35.82 -14.84
CA PRO A 446 -7.50 35.78 -13.60
C PRO A 446 -8.60 34.70 -13.68
N PRO A 447 -9.04 34.14 -12.54
CA PRO A 447 -10.24 33.31 -12.52
C PRO A 447 -11.46 34.12 -12.97
N ALA A 448 -12.46 33.44 -13.56
CA ALA A 448 -13.65 34.10 -14.09
C ALA A 448 -14.51 34.76 -13.00
N LEU A 449 -14.48 34.22 -11.78
CA LEU A 449 -15.23 34.68 -10.62
C LEU A 449 -14.30 35.01 -9.42
N PRO A 450 -14.77 35.80 -8.44
CA PRO A 450 -14.09 35.96 -7.15
C PRO A 450 -13.94 34.62 -6.41
N PHE A 451 -12.89 34.46 -5.59
CA PHE A 451 -12.60 33.20 -4.89
C PHE A 451 -13.78 32.71 -4.01
N SER A 452 -14.53 33.63 -3.40
CA SER A 452 -15.71 33.30 -2.60
C SER A 452 -16.82 32.63 -3.40
N SER A 453 -16.89 32.85 -4.72
CA SER A 453 -17.89 32.22 -5.59
C SER A 453 -17.64 30.72 -5.82
N TYR A 454 -16.43 30.23 -5.53
CA TYR A 454 -16.09 28.80 -5.62
C TYR A 454 -16.43 28.04 -4.33
N ASP A 455 -16.64 28.73 -3.21
CA ASP A 455 -17.10 28.10 -1.96
C ASP A 455 -18.42 27.37 -2.21
N GLY A 456 -18.50 26.14 -1.76
CA GLY A 456 -19.70 25.35 -1.96
C GLY A 456 -19.53 23.89 -1.64
N THR A 457 -20.60 23.17 -1.89
CA THR A 457 -20.64 21.73 -1.73
C THR A 457 -20.76 21.10 -3.11
N TYR A 458 -19.99 20.06 -3.36
CA TYR A 458 -19.89 19.38 -4.64
C TYR A 458 -20.07 17.88 -4.46
N GLU A 459 -20.75 17.22 -5.39
CA GLU A 459 -21.11 15.80 -5.27
C GLU A 459 -20.76 15.00 -6.52
N ASN A 460 -20.22 13.80 -6.30
CA ASN A 460 -20.01 12.78 -7.31
C ASN A 460 -20.59 11.44 -6.82
N PRO A 461 -21.36 10.69 -7.61
CA PRO A 461 -21.98 9.43 -7.18
C PRO A 461 -20.99 8.35 -6.70
N GLY A 462 -19.79 8.30 -7.28
CA GLY A 462 -18.76 7.33 -6.91
C GLY A 462 -17.83 7.81 -5.79
N TYR A 463 -17.54 9.11 -5.75
CA TYR A 463 -16.58 9.68 -4.78
C TYR A 463 -17.23 10.41 -3.61
N GLY A 464 -18.55 10.54 -3.60
CA GLY A 464 -19.33 11.18 -2.56
C GLY A 464 -19.32 12.70 -2.63
N GLN A 465 -19.60 13.33 -1.49
CA GLN A 465 -19.66 14.78 -1.37
C GLN A 465 -18.35 15.36 -0.82
N VAL A 466 -17.94 16.49 -1.36
CA VAL A 466 -16.81 17.31 -0.92
C VAL A 466 -17.27 18.75 -0.68
N LYS A 467 -16.64 19.42 0.27
CA LYS A 467 -16.87 20.82 0.63
C LYS A 467 -15.63 21.61 0.24
N LEU A 468 -15.81 22.68 -0.51
CA LEU A 468 -14.76 23.65 -0.77
C LEU A 468 -15.03 24.88 0.08
N THR A 469 -14.06 25.28 0.90
CA THR A 469 -14.14 26.48 1.75
C THR A 469 -13.01 27.44 1.43
N LEU A 470 -13.29 28.74 1.53
CA LEU A 470 -12.25 29.76 1.48
C LEU A 470 -11.61 29.91 2.87
N ASP A 471 -10.33 29.55 2.99
CA ASP A 471 -9.53 29.67 4.21
C ASP A 471 -8.54 30.83 4.09
N CYS A 472 -8.65 31.82 4.98
CA CYS A 472 -7.86 33.06 4.96
C CYS A 472 -6.99 33.26 6.22
N GLU A 473 -6.80 32.26 7.09
CA GLU A 473 -6.10 32.45 8.37
C GLU A 473 -4.58 32.75 8.25
N ASP A 474 -4.03 33.47 9.25
CA ASP A 474 -2.76 34.21 9.25
C ASP A 474 -1.48 33.40 9.60
N ALA A 475 -0.32 33.93 9.16
CA ALA A 475 1.08 33.55 9.41
C ALA A 475 1.57 32.14 8.99
N ALA A 476 0.83 31.05 9.27
CA ALA A 476 1.25 29.69 8.89
C ALA A 476 1.06 29.42 7.38
N SER A 477 -0.02 29.98 6.81
CA SER A 477 -0.34 30.01 5.37
C SER A 477 0.65 30.86 4.55
N ALA A 478 1.26 31.88 5.16
CA ALA A 478 2.26 32.75 4.53
C ALA A 478 3.60 32.05 4.28
N LEU A 479 3.96 31.04 5.08
CA LEU A 479 5.20 30.26 4.90
C LEU A 479 5.14 29.35 3.67
N TRP A 480 3.96 28.82 3.32
CA TRP A 480 3.74 27.98 2.14
C TRP A 480 4.06 28.69 0.81
N HIS A 481 3.58 29.93 0.68
CA HIS A 481 3.73 30.73 -0.54
C HIS A 481 5.20 31.01 -0.89
N SER A 482 6.11 31.01 0.09
CA SER A 482 7.51 31.37 -0.14
C SER A 482 8.32 30.32 -0.92
N ARG A 483 7.88 29.06 -0.98
CA ARG A 483 8.70 27.94 -1.47
C ARG A 483 8.31 27.41 -2.86
N PHE A 484 7.03 27.50 -3.24
CA PHE A 484 6.50 26.93 -4.47
C PHE A 484 5.99 27.97 -5.48
N SER A 485 5.81 29.22 -5.07
CA SER A 485 5.48 30.30 -6.01
C SER A 485 6.70 30.68 -6.87
N SER A 486 6.50 30.83 -8.19
CA SER A 486 7.53 31.42 -9.05
C SER A 486 7.68 32.92 -8.74
N PRO A 487 8.91 33.47 -8.76
CA PRO A 487 9.13 34.89 -8.60
C PRO A 487 8.79 35.62 -9.91
N SER A 488 7.52 35.72 -10.28
CA SER A 488 7.10 36.63 -11.35
C SER A 488 5.59 36.91 -11.36
N SER A 489 5.17 37.95 -10.65
CA SER A 489 4.20 38.91 -11.19
C SER A 489 4.18 40.14 -10.30
N SER A 490 4.77 41.23 -10.81
CA SER A 490 4.59 42.57 -10.29
C SER A 490 3.16 43.03 -10.59
N THR A 491 2.26 42.90 -9.62
CA THR A 491 1.02 43.66 -9.58
C THR A 491 0.90 44.26 -8.19
N THR A 492 0.88 45.60 -8.18
CA THR A 492 0.63 46.42 -7.01
C THR A 492 -0.81 46.23 -6.56
N ASP A 493 -1.02 45.31 -5.63
CA ASP A 493 -2.19 45.31 -4.75
C ASP A 493 -1.72 44.91 -3.34
N GLU A 494 -1.96 45.80 -2.39
CA GLU A 494 -1.48 45.75 -1.00
C GLU A 494 -2.17 44.69 -0.12
N HIS A 495 -2.86 43.72 -0.73
CA HIS A 495 -3.32 42.50 -0.10
C HIS A 495 -2.80 41.32 -0.91
N LYS A 496 -1.61 40.81 -0.57
CA LYS A 496 -1.28 39.41 -0.82
C LYS A 496 -2.30 38.58 -0.04
N SER A 497 -3.46 38.33 -0.63
CA SER A 497 -4.51 37.52 -0.03
C SER A 497 -3.95 36.13 0.23
N THR A 498 -3.61 35.84 1.49
CA THR A 498 -3.19 34.53 2.01
C THR A 498 -4.35 33.52 2.02
N CYS A 499 -5.39 33.77 1.24
CA CYS A 499 -6.57 32.94 1.15
C CYS A 499 -6.35 31.80 0.16
N LYS A 500 -6.69 30.57 0.56
CA LYS A 500 -6.65 29.36 -0.25
C LYS A 500 -8.03 28.70 -0.26
N LEU A 501 -8.33 27.97 -1.32
CA LEU A 501 -9.52 27.12 -1.35
C LEU A 501 -9.13 25.75 -0.78
N LEU A 502 -9.77 25.37 0.32
CA LEU A 502 -9.55 24.09 0.99
C LEU A 502 -10.68 23.15 0.60
N LEU A 503 -10.34 22.07 -0.10
CA LEU A 503 -11.25 20.97 -0.33
C LEU A 503 -11.14 20.01 0.86
N SER A 504 -12.21 19.90 1.63
CA SER A 504 -12.37 18.89 2.66
C SER A 504 -13.52 17.96 2.30
N ARG A 505 -13.40 16.71 2.70
CA ARG A 505 -14.57 15.84 2.80
C ARG A 505 -15.26 16.17 4.13
N ARG A 506 -16.60 16.02 4.22
CA ARG A 506 -17.39 16.35 5.45
C ARG A 506 -16.67 15.89 6.72
N ASP A 507 -16.90 16.60 7.82
CA ASP A 507 -16.27 16.43 9.14
C ASP A 507 -16.28 14.98 9.70
N ASP A 508 -17.09 14.08 9.15
CA ASP A 508 -17.21 12.67 9.52
C ASP A 508 -16.61 11.67 8.51
N ALA A 509 -15.95 12.15 7.45
CA ALA A 509 -15.42 11.32 6.38
C ALA A 509 -13.90 11.11 6.52
N TYR A 510 -13.51 9.85 6.61
CA TYR A 510 -12.13 9.38 6.51
C TYR A 510 -11.76 9.05 5.05
N PRO A 511 -10.47 9.04 4.66
CA PRO A 511 -9.40 9.75 5.36
C PRO A 511 -9.71 11.25 5.37
N HIS A 512 -9.25 11.95 6.41
CA HIS A 512 -9.31 13.41 6.45
C HIS A 512 -8.35 13.98 5.40
N VAL A 513 -8.67 13.80 4.11
CA VAL A 513 -7.86 14.30 3.02
C VAL A 513 -8.22 15.75 2.82
N LEU A 514 -7.20 16.58 2.92
CA LEU A 514 -7.26 18.00 2.64
C LEU A 514 -6.58 18.23 1.30
N VAL A 515 -7.21 19.03 0.44
CA VAL A 515 -6.59 19.48 -0.80
C VAL A 515 -6.60 20.99 -0.85
N ASP A 516 -5.43 21.60 -0.78
CA ASP A 516 -5.28 23.04 -0.92
C ASP A 516 -5.17 23.38 -2.40
N LEU A 517 -6.16 24.09 -2.92
CA LEU A 517 -6.19 24.52 -4.31
C LEU A 517 -5.44 25.86 -4.47
N GLU A 518 -4.48 25.85 -5.38
CA GLU A 518 -3.67 26.99 -5.81
C GLU A 518 -4.02 27.35 -7.25
N HIS A 519 -4.49 28.58 -7.46
CA HIS A 519 -4.83 29.08 -8.78
C HIS A 519 -3.61 29.11 -9.70
N GLN A 520 -3.76 28.62 -10.94
CA GLN A 520 -2.69 28.64 -11.95
C GLN A 520 -2.98 29.63 -13.06
N SER A 521 -4.13 29.52 -13.74
CA SER A 521 -4.55 30.44 -14.80
C SER A 521 -5.99 30.13 -15.21
N GLY A 522 -6.85 31.14 -15.34
CA GLY A 522 -8.26 30.96 -15.68
C GLY A 522 -8.94 30.00 -14.70
N GLU A 523 -9.53 28.93 -15.22
CA GLU A 523 -10.19 27.89 -14.42
C GLU A 523 -9.32 26.67 -14.11
N TYR A 524 -8.01 26.77 -14.33
CA TYR A 524 -7.03 25.72 -14.02
C TYR A 524 -6.39 25.97 -12.66
N TRP A 525 -6.45 24.95 -11.80
CA TRP A 525 -6.00 24.98 -10.42
C TRP A 525 -5.13 23.75 -10.13
N LEU A 526 -4.22 23.91 -9.19
CA LEU A 526 -3.39 22.81 -8.70
C LEU A 526 -3.81 22.48 -7.27
N GLY A 527 -4.18 21.23 -7.01
CA GLY A 527 -4.48 20.76 -5.66
C GLY A 527 -3.25 20.15 -5.01
N TRP A 528 -2.94 20.54 -3.78
CA TRP A 528 -1.88 19.94 -2.97
C TRP A 528 -2.50 19.01 -1.93
N LEU A 529 -2.28 17.70 -2.07
CA LEU A 529 -2.94 16.67 -1.28
C LEU A 529 -2.19 16.45 0.05
N ARG A 530 -2.91 16.44 1.18
CA ARG A 530 -2.38 16.16 2.53
C ARG A 530 -3.32 15.25 3.34
N TYR A 531 -2.76 14.51 4.29
CA TYR A 531 -3.46 13.71 5.29
C TYR A 531 -3.62 14.48 6.60
N GLY A 532 -4.87 14.77 6.94
CA GLY A 532 -5.25 15.45 8.17
C GLY A 532 -4.56 16.80 8.36
N GLU A 533 -4.80 17.39 9.52
CA GLU A 533 -4.15 18.64 9.92
C GLU A 533 -2.76 18.40 10.53
N TRP A 534 -2.45 17.15 10.89
CA TRP A 534 -1.18 16.77 11.51
C TRP A 534 -0.03 16.60 10.52
N GLN A 535 -0.32 16.35 9.24
CA GLN A 535 0.74 16.26 8.25
C GLN A 535 1.32 17.64 7.96
N ASP A 536 2.65 17.69 7.87
CA ASP A 536 3.40 18.90 7.60
C ASP A 536 2.86 19.63 6.35
N PRO A 537 2.29 20.84 6.51
CA PRO A 537 1.77 21.61 5.38
C PRO A 537 2.80 21.85 4.31
N GLN A 538 4.10 21.89 4.65
CA GLN A 538 5.21 22.16 3.74
C GLN A 538 5.65 20.93 2.91
N ASN A 539 5.09 19.75 3.18
CA ASN A 539 5.48 18.50 2.54
C ASN A 539 4.23 17.71 2.12
N PRO A 540 3.49 18.17 1.09
CA PRO A 540 2.31 17.47 0.61
C PRO A 540 2.68 16.10 0.06
N LEU A 541 1.73 15.18 0.09
CA LEU A 541 1.91 13.81 -0.39
C LEU A 541 2.17 13.78 -1.89
N THR A 542 1.36 14.55 -2.60
CA THR A 542 1.38 14.74 -4.04
C THR A 542 0.63 16.03 -4.36
N CYS A 543 0.67 16.39 -5.62
CA CYS A 543 -0.24 17.35 -6.23
C CYS A 543 -1.23 16.60 -7.14
N VAL A 544 -2.33 17.26 -7.46
CA VAL A 544 -3.35 16.80 -8.40
C VAL A 544 -3.84 17.97 -9.24
N ARG A 545 -4.26 17.70 -10.47
CA ARG A 545 -4.95 18.72 -11.29
C ARG A 545 -6.34 18.96 -10.75
N ALA A 546 -6.77 20.21 -10.76
CA ALA A 546 -8.13 20.62 -10.47
C ALA A 546 -8.60 21.68 -11.48
N GLU A 547 -9.85 21.58 -11.90
CA GLU A 547 -10.45 22.48 -12.88
C GLU A 547 -11.87 22.84 -12.47
N PHE A 548 -12.31 24.06 -12.76
CA PHE A 548 -13.70 24.46 -12.56
C PHE A 548 -14.41 24.66 -13.90
N HIS A 549 -15.70 24.34 -13.92
CA HIS A 549 -16.57 24.74 -15.01
C HIS A 549 -17.56 25.78 -14.52
N ILE A 550 -17.58 26.93 -15.20
CA ILE A 550 -18.56 28.00 -14.98
C ILE A 550 -19.78 27.72 -15.86
N GLY A 551 -20.96 27.71 -15.24
CA GLY A 551 -22.23 27.54 -15.90
C GLY A 551 -22.61 28.74 -16.77
N SER A 552 -23.59 28.55 -17.66
CA SER A 552 -24.13 29.62 -18.49
C SER A 552 -24.85 30.72 -17.70
N ASP A 553 -25.17 30.45 -16.43
CA ASP A 553 -25.74 31.38 -15.46
C ASP A 553 -24.68 32.27 -14.78
N GLY A 554 -23.39 32.04 -15.06
CA GLY A 554 -22.30 32.80 -14.46
C GLY A 554 -21.88 32.30 -13.08
N GLU A 555 -22.38 31.13 -12.64
CA GLU A 555 -22.01 30.50 -11.38
C GLU A 555 -21.10 29.30 -11.59
N VAL A 556 -20.32 28.92 -10.57
CA VAL A 556 -19.55 27.67 -10.63
C VAL A 556 -20.54 26.49 -10.70
N ALA A 557 -20.42 25.65 -11.72
CA ALA A 557 -21.29 24.50 -11.93
C ALA A 557 -20.62 23.18 -11.52
N GLN A 558 -19.30 23.03 -11.78
CA GLN A 558 -18.59 21.78 -11.51
C GLN A 558 -17.16 22.02 -11.01
N LEU A 559 -16.67 21.04 -10.24
CA LEU A 559 -15.27 20.88 -9.84
C LEU A 559 -14.74 19.55 -10.39
N GLY A 560 -13.75 19.60 -11.26
CA GLY A 560 -12.96 18.46 -11.71
C GLY A 560 -11.70 18.34 -10.87
N ILE A 561 -11.35 17.15 -10.39
CA ILE A 561 -10.10 16.93 -9.64
C ILE A 561 -9.55 15.52 -9.90
N ASP A 562 -8.23 15.39 -10.04
CA ASP A 562 -7.55 14.11 -10.30
C ASP A 562 -7.42 13.26 -9.03
N LEU A 563 -8.55 12.78 -8.53
CA LEU A 563 -8.63 11.88 -7.37
C LEU A 563 -8.57 10.39 -7.77
N ARG A 564 -8.37 10.11 -9.06
CA ARG A 564 -8.06 8.76 -9.54
C ARG A 564 -6.60 8.42 -9.29
N LEU A 565 -5.71 9.43 -9.32
CA LEU A 565 -4.29 9.27 -9.06
C LEU A 565 -3.67 8.25 -10.03
N GLU A 566 -4.08 8.27 -11.30
CA GLU A 566 -3.61 7.31 -12.31
C GLU A 566 -2.58 7.91 -13.28
N GLY A 567 -2.21 9.16 -13.04
CA GLY A 567 -1.26 9.92 -13.83
C GLY A 567 -1.88 11.20 -14.38
N GLU A 568 -1.01 12.17 -14.65
CA GLU A 568 -1.40 13.56 -14.95
C GLU A 568 -2.06 13.78 -16.30
N ASP A 569 -2.18 12.74 -17.14
CA ASP A 569 -2.87 12.79 -18.44
C ASP A 569 -4.24 12.09 -18.40
N LYS A 570 -4.69 11.62 -17.23
CA LYS A 570 -5.93 10.85 -17.08
C LYS A 570 -7.14 11.76 -16.80
N PRO A 571 -8.38 11.31 -17.08
CA PRO A 571 -9.57 12.14 -16.86
C PRO A 571 -9.76 12.53 -15.39
N LEU A 572 -10.19 13.78 -15.17
CA LEU A 572 -10.58 14.27 -13.85
C LEU A 572 -11.86 13.60 -13.35
N VAL A 573 -12.01 13.50 -12.03
CA VAL A 573 -13.28 13.18 -11.37
C VAL A 573 -14.09 14.46 -11.27
N TRP A 574 -15.21 14.52 -11.98
CA TRP A 574 -16.09 15.69 -11.99
C TRP A 574 -17.18 15.58 -10.93
N TYR A 575 -17.29 16.61 -10.11
CA TYR A 575 -18.33 16.80 -9.10
C TYR A 575 -19.28 17.91 -9.55
N GLN A 576 -20.57 17.71 -9.32
CA GLN A 576 -21.60 18.71 -9.55
C GLN A 576 -21.74 19.60 -8.32
N ARG A 577 -21.80 20.93 -8.48
CA ARG A 577 -22.12 21.82 -7.37
C ARG A 577 -23.56 21.59 -6.95
N THR A 578 -23.77 21.32 -5.67
CA THR A 578 -25.11 21.20 -5.09
C THR A 578 -25.55 22.57 -4.60
N THR A 579 -26.75 23.00 -4.99
CA THR A 579 -27.39 24.18 -4.38
C THR A 579 -27.67 23.85 -2.91
N GLY A 580 -27.05 24.61 -2.00
CA GLY A 580 -27.27 24.49 -0.56
C GLY A 580 -28.67 24.87 -0.12
#